data_AF-A0A1I3GY56-F1
#
_entry.id   AF-A0A1I3GY56-F1
#
_cell.length_a   1.000
_cell.length_b   1.000
_cell.length_c   1.000
_cell.angle_alpha   90.00
_cell.angle_beta   90.00
_cell.angle_gamma   90.00
#
_symmetry.space_group_name_H-M   'P 1'
#
loop_
_entity.id
_entity.type
_entity.pdbx_description
1 polymer ?
#
loop_
_entity_poly.entity_id
_entity_poly.type
_entity_poly.pdbx_seq_one_letter_code
_entity_poly.pdbx_strand_id
1 'polypeptide(L)'
;MTNAAAQHHVEAVRAITARHLGRYLELLTGIAARAGAADPHVLARQLRILVEGATVVAAHLGPAGAGEHGRRAALTLLSASTPDRRPRP
;
A
#
# COMPACT_ATOMS: atom_id res chain seq x y z
N MET A 1 -12.95 11.69 -1.91
CA MET A 1 -12.92 12.09 -3.33
C MET A 1 -12.45 10.91 -4.16
N THR A 2 -13.26 10.50 -5.13
CA THR A 2 -12.90 9.56 -6.19
C THR A 2 -11.86 10.23 -7.09
N ASN A 3 -10.72 9.57 -7.36
CA ASN A 3 -9.69 10.02 -8.30
C ASN A 3 -10.32 10.44 -9.64
N ALA A 4 -9.78 11.44 -10.36
CA ALA A 4 -10.20 11.82 -11.73
C ALA A 4 -10.23 10.63 -12.72
N ALA A 5 -9.39 9.60 -12.52
CA ALA A 5 -9.44 8.31 -13.21
C ALA A 5 -10.74 7.52 -12.98
N ALA A 6 -11.44 7.75 -11.86
CA ALA A 6 -12.78 7.24 -11.62
C ALA A 6 -13.86 8.06 -12.34
N GLN A 7 -13.57 9.32 -12.72
CA GLN A 7 -14.54 10.24 -13.33
C GLN A 7 -14.51 10.24 -14.87
N HIS A 8 -13.43 9.78 -15.52
CA HIS A 8 -13.37 9.60 -16.98
C HIS A 8 -13.42 8.11 -17.36
N HIS A 9 -14.59 7.65 -17.80
CA HIS A 9 -14.84 6.24 -18.15
C HIS A 9 -14.36 5.89 -19.56
N VAL A 10 -13.04 5.90 -19.77
CA VAL A 10 -12.45 5.21 -20.93
C VAL A 10 -12.05 3.81 -20.46
N GLU A 11 -12.74 2.79 -20.95
CA GLU A 11 -12.55 1.39 -20.51
C GLU A 11 -11.09 0.93 -20.65
N ALA A 12 -10.40 1.37 -21.71
CA ALA A 12 -8.98 1.11 -21.89
C ALA A 12 -8.11 1.72 -20.76
N VAL A 13 -8.42 2.94 -20.30
CA VAL A 13 -7.71 3.60 -19.20
C VAL A 13 -7.97 2.87 -17.88
N ARG A 14 -9.21 2.39 -17.67
CA ARG A 14 -9.56 1.56 -16.50
C ARG A 14 -8.78 0.25 -16.49
N ALA A 15 -8.71 -0.45 -17.62
CA ALA A 15 -7.98 -1.70 -17.73
C ALA A 15 -6.47 -1.52 -17.47
N ILE A 16 -5.87 -0.46 -18.01
CA ILE A 16 -4.45 -0.13 -17.76
C ILE A 16 -4.22 0.18 -16.27
N THR A 17 -5.09 1.00 -15.69
CA THR A 17 -5.02 1.35 -14.26
C THR A 17 -5.19 0.11 -13.39
N ALA A 18 -6.20 -0.72 -13.63
CA ALA A 18 -6.44 -1.95 -12.89
C ALA A 18 -5.24 -2.90 -12.94
N ARG A 19 -4.63 -3.09 -14.11
CA ARG A 19 -3.41 -3.90 -14.25
C ARG A 19 -2.24 -3.30 -13.45
N HIS A 20 -2.06 -1.99 -13.49
CA HIS A 20 -1.02 -1.31 -12.74
C HIS A 20 -1.23 -1.46 -11.23
N LEU A 21 -2.46 -1.25 -10.74
CA LEU A 21 -2.80 -1.41 -9.32
C LEU A 21 -2.70 -2.87 -8.86
N GLY A 22 -3.06 -3.83 -9.72
CA GLY A 22 -2.89 -5.26 -9.46
C GLY A 22 -1.43 -5.63 -9.20
N ARG A 23 -0.50 -5.15 -10.04
CA ARG A 23 0.95 -5.38 -9.84
C ARG A 23 1.47 -4.84 -8.51
N TYR A 24 0.97 -3.69 -8.05
CA TYR A 24 1.34 -3.17 -6.73
C TYR A 24 0.84 -4.06 -5.60
N LEU A 25 -0.38 -4.57 -5.72
CA LEU A 25 -0.94 -5.48 -4.73
C LEU A 25 -0.16 -6.80 -4.69
N GLU A 26 0.22 -7.35 -5.84
CA GLU A 26 1.10 -8.53 -5.94
C GLU A 26 2.45 -8.28 -5.27
N LEU A 27 3.09 -7.14 -5.58
CA LEU A 27 4.37 -6.75 -4.98
C LEU A 27 4.27 -6.65 -3.45
N LEU A 28 3.25 -5.96 -2.94
CA LEU A 28 3.02 -5.78 -1.51
C LEU A 28 2.70 -7.11 -0.81
N THR A 29 1.96 -8.00 -1.48
CA THR A 29 1.71 -9.37 -1.00
C THR A 29 3.01 -10.16 -0.89
N GLY A 30 3.90 -10.07 -1.89
CA GLY A 30 5.21 -10.71 -1.85
C GLY A 30 6.13 -10.14 -0.76
N ILE A 31 6.03 -8.86 -0.43
CA ILE A 31 6.72 -8.26 0.72
C ILE A 31 6.18 -8.82 2.04
N ALA A 32 4.85 -8.80 2.21
CA ALA A 32 4.18 -9.29 3.41
C ALA A 32 4.47 -10.78 3.67
N ALA A 33 4.45 -11.61 2.62
CA ALA A 33 4.76 -13.03 2.71
C ALA A 33 6.22 -13.27 3.13
N ARG A 34 7.19 -12.57 2.51
CA ARG A 34 8.62 -12.69 2.89
C ARG A 34 8.92 -12.18 4.30
N ALA A 35 8.12 -11.24 4.78
CA ALA A 35 8.22 -10.75 6.15
C ALA A 35 7.63 -11.75 7.17
N GLY A 36 6.91 -12.78 6.72
CA GLY A 36 6.27 -13.78 7.58
C GLY A 36 4.92 -13.33 8.14
N ALA A 37 4.23 -12.43 7.44
CA ALA A 37 2.93 -11.94 7.90
C ALA A 37 1.91 -13.09 8.02
N ALA A 38 1.11 -13.10 9.09
CA ALA A 38 0.09 -14.13 9.31
C ALA A 38 -0.97 -14.16 8.20
N ASP A 39 -1.35 -12.99 7.68
CA ASP A 39 -2.19 -12.85 6.49
C ASP A 39 -1.55 -11.85 5.51
N PRO A 40 -0.75 -12.35 4.54
CA PRO A 40 -0.05 -11.49 3.59
C PRO A 40 -0.98 -10.67 2.71
N HIS A 41 -2.17 -11.19 2.38
CA HIS A 41 -3.12 -10.50 1.51
C HIS A 41 -3.83 -9.35 2.23
N VAL A 42 -4.21 -9.54 3.51
CA VAL A 42 -4.74 -8.46 4.35
C VAL A 42 -3.69 -7.36 4.54
N LEU A 43 -2.46 -7.74 4.90
CA LEU A 43 -1.40 -6.75 5.09
C LEU A 43 -1.11 -5.99 3.79
N ALA A 44 -1.07 -6.67 2.64
CA ALA A 44 -0.86 -6.00 1.35
C ALA A 44 -1.93 -4.95 1.03
N ARG A 45 -3.21 -5.23 1.33
CA ARG A 45 -4.29 -4.26 1.18
C ARG A 45 -4.12 -3.06 2.10
N GLN A 46 -3.74 -3.29 3.36
CA GLN A 46 -3.48 -2.20 4.32
C GLN A 46 -2.31 -1.31 3.88
N LEU A 47 -1.21 -1.92 3.42
CA LEU A 47 -0.07 -1.18 2.87
C LEU A 47 -0.46 -0.38 1.63
N ARG A 48 -1.31 -0.94 0.76
CA ARG A 48 -1.82 -0.24 -0.43
C ARG A 48 -2.64 0.99 -0.04
N ILE A 49 -3.51 0.88 0.97
CA ILE A 49 -4.30 2.01 1.50
C ILE A 49 -3.37 3.13 1.98
N LEU A 50 -2.26 2.81 2.67
CA LEU A 50 -1.30 3.82 3.12
C LEU A 50 -0.60 4.54 1.97
N VAL A 51 -0.24 3.83 0.89
CA VAL A 51 0.36 4.42 -0.31
C VAL A 51 -0.62 5.37 -1.02
N GLU A 52 -1.87 4.95 -1.17
CA GLU A 52 -2.92 5.81 -1.75
C GLU A 52 -3.20 7.03 -0.87
N GLY A 53 -3.34 6.82 0.44
CA GLY A 53 -3.54 7.89 1.41
C GLY A 53 -2.42 8.91 1.39
N ALA A 54 -1.16 8.47 1.40
CA ALA A 54 0.01 9.35 1.32
C ALA A 54 0.03 10.15 0.00
N THR A 55 -0.34 9.52 -1.12
CA THR A 55 -0.41 10.18 -2.43
C THR A 55 -1.52 11.24 -2.46
N VAL A 56 -2.71 10.92 -1.94
CA VAL A 56 -3.82 11.85 -1.84
C VAL A 56 -3.47 13.02 -0.91
N VAL A 57 -2.91 12.75 0.27
CA VAL A 57 -2.48 13.80 1.20
C VAL A 57 -1.43 14.70 0.55
N ALA A 58 -0.42 14.14 -0.12
CA ALA A 58 0.60 14.91 -0.82
C ALA A 58 0.00 15.85 -1.89
N ALA A 59 -1.01 15.37 -2.61
CA ALA A 59 -1.69 16.15 -3.65
C ALA A 59 -2.54 17.31 -3.08
N HIS A 60 -3.10 17.16 -1.87
CA HIS A 60 -4.01 18.17 -1.29
C HIS A 60 -3.31 19.12 -0.33
N LEU A 61 -2.37 18.63 0.47
CA LEU A 61 -1.74 19.35 1.57
C LEU A 61 -0.25 19.66 1.31
N GLY A 62 0.25 19.28 0.13
CA GLY A 62 1.65 19.41 -0.26
C GLY A 62 2.48 18.17 0.07
N PRO A 63 3.62 17.96 -0.62
CA PRO A 63 4.39 16.71 -0.54
C PRO A 63 5.17 16.54 0.78
N ALA A 64 5.32 17.61 1.57
CA ALA A 64 6.10 17.59 2.78
C ALA A 64 5.57 16.56 3.80
N GLY A 65 6.37 15.54 4.09
CA GLY A 65 6.09 14.55 5.14
C GLY A 65 5.05 13.47 4.80
N ALA A 66 4.21 13.64 3.78
CA ALA A 66 3.15 12.67 3.46
C ALA A 66 3.69 11.26 3.17
N GLY A 67 4.74 11.17 2.34
CA GLY A 67 5.39 9.89 2.05
C GLY A 67 6.08 9.27 3.27
N GLU A 68 6.73 10.09 4.10
CA GLU A 68 7.42 9.63 5.30
C GLU A 68 6.43 9.11 6.35
N HIS A 69 5.31 9.81 6.56
CA HIS A 69 4.24 9.34 7.45
C HIS A 69 3.64 8.03 6.97
N GLY A 70 3.35 7.90 5.67
CA GLY A 70 2.86 6.66 5.07
C GLY A 70 3.84 5.50 5.27
N ARG A 71 5.14 5.74 5.06
CA ARG A 71 6.19 4.76 5.29
C ARG A 71 6.30 4.33 6.75
N ARG A 72 6.27 5.28 7.69
CA ARG A 72 6.32 4.97 9.13
C ARG A 72 5.14 4.12 9.56
N ALA A 73 3.92 4.46 9.11
CA ALA A 73 2.73 3.66 9.38
C ALA A 73 2.85 2.24 8.78
N ALA A 74 3.38 2.13 7.55
CA ALA A 74 3.60 0.85 6.89
C ALA A 74 4.60 -0.04 7.66
N LEU A 75 5.69 0.54 8.16
CA LEU A 75 6.67 -0.19 8.98
C LEU A 75 6.06 -0.67 10.30
N THR A 76 5.23 0.15 10.96
CA THR A 76 4.51 -0.28 12.16
C THR A 76 3.57 -1.46 11.88
N LEU A 77 2.81 -1.42 10.77
CA LEU A 77 1.92 -2.52 10.39
C LEU A 77 2.69 -3.80 10.04
N LEU A 78 3.82 -3.67 9.33
CA LEU A 78 4.70 -4.80 9.04
C LEU A 78 5.18 -5.45 10.34
N SER A 79 5.76 -4.68 11.25
CA SER A 79 6.24 -5.19 12.54
C SER A 79 5.13 -5.84 13.37
N ALA A 80 3.92 -5.27 13.37
CA ALA A 80 2.79 -5.80 14.13
C ALA A 80 2.17 -7.07 13.51
N SER A 81 2.35 -7.27 12.20
CA SER A 81 1.73 -8.38 11.46
C SER A 81 2.66 -9.58 11.27
N THR A 82 3.95 -9.42 11.60
CA THR A 82 4.98 -10.45 11.48
C THR A 82 5.39 -10.96 12.86
N PRO A 83 5.68 -12.25 13.03
CA PRO A 83 6.22 -12.79 14.28
C PRO A 83 7.48 -12.03 14.71
N ASP A 84 7.61 -11.75 16.01
CA ASP A 84 8.83 -11.16 16.57
C ASP A 84 10.00 -12.12 16.28
N ARG A 85 10.93 -11.66 15.45
CA ARG A 85 12.10 -12.44 15.04
C ARG A 85 13.20 -12.33 16.10
N ARG A 86 12.85 -12.48 17.38
CA ARG A 86 13.87 -12.66 18.42
C ARG A 86 14.49 -14.05 18.24
N PRO A 87 15.83 -14.16 18.18
CA PRO A 87 16.47 -15.47 18.25
C PRO A 87 16.06 -16.12 19.58
N ARG A 88 15.46 -17.32 19.51
CA ARG A 88 15.27 -18.16 20.70
C ARG A 88 16.67 -18.52 21.24
N PRO A 89 16.92 -18.37 22.56
CA PRO A 89 18.16 -18.81 23.19
C PRO A 89 18.32 -20.33 23.10
#